data_AF-A0A7S2LSS8-F1
#
_entry.id   AF-A0A7S2LSS8-F1
#
_cell.length_a   1.000
_cell.length_b   1.000
_cell.length_c   1.000
_cell.angle_alpha   90.00
_cell.angle_beta   90.00
_cell.angle_gamma   90.00
#
_symmetry.space_group_name_H-M   'P 1'
#
loop_
_entity.id
_entity.type
_entity.pdbx_description
1 polymer ?
#
loop_
_entity_poly.entity_id
_entity_poly.type
_entity_poly.pdbx_seq_one_letter_code
_entity_poly.pdbx_strand_id
1 'polypeptide(L)'
;GAAASAYNVAGPTDVDIEAAHATANELRAFLESREGTSLRAWLRHFDLNNDQRISLIEFSRGMRAMGFKGDPSDPFAKLDLDGSGELSLEEIDDVQSVLWHRFRLWCVRVFQNMQDMLKQLGVLPVQKRSVIAQWNSGEDPTEERVDQTHFVEGIQRLGWAEGSEEMLFVSLDVEGQGWFGPKQLKWFEIEKKRHKRKTAAKHKAAMESTRRTQDRKVYRVALVDIWDE
;
A
#
# COMPACT_ATOMS: atom_id res chain seq x y z
N GLY A 1 6.96 -40.91 -26.49
CA GLY A 1 5.82 -40.02 -26.23
C GLY A 1 5.63 -39.90 -24.75
N ALA A 2 5.95 -38.75 -24.18
CA ALA A 2 5.71 -38.44 -22.78
C ALA A 2 4.79 -37.22 -22.76
N ALA A 3 3.50 -37.46 -22.50
CA ALA A 3 2.53 -36.39 -22.32
C ALA A 3 2.77 -35.76 -20.95
N ALA A 4 3.13 -34.48 -20.95
CA ALA A 4 3.16 -33.65 -19.76
C ALA A 4 1.74 -33.60 -19.17
N SER A 5 1.58 -34.11 -17.96
CA SER A 5 0.37 -33.94 -17.15
C SER A 5 0.32 -32.48 -16.70
N ALA A 6 -0.33 -31.64 -17.50
CA ALA A 6 -0.76 -30.32 -17.07
C ALA A 6 -1.83 -30.53 -15.99
N TYR A 7 -1.45 -30.35 -14.73
CA TYR A 7 -2.40 -30.26 -13.63
C TYR A 7 -3.25 -28.99 -13.86
N ASN A 8 -4.46 -29.19 -14.35
CA ASN A 8 -5.54 -28.20 -14.27
C ASN A 8 -5.88 -28.03 -12.79
N VAL A 9 -5.34 -27.00 -12.15
CA VAL A 9 -5.89 -26.53 -10.88
C VAL A 9 -7.11 -25.71 -11.25
N ALA A 10 -8.31 -26.26 -11.02
CA ALA A 10 -9.53 -25.49 -11.15
C ALA A 10 -9.45 -24.29 -10.19
N GLY A 11 -9.85 -23.10 -10.66
CA GLY A 11 -9.89 -21.89 -9.82
C GLY A 11 -10.86 -22.04 -8.64
N PRO A 12 -10.85 -21.09 -7.68
CA PRO A 12 -11.70 -21.14 -6.49
C PRO A 12 -13.18 -21.23 -6.87
N THR A 13 -13.92 -22.07 -6.14
CA THR A 13 -15.36 -22.23 -6.34
C THR A 13 -16.15 -21.09 -5.68
N ASP A 14 -17.42 -20.92 -6.03
CA ASP A 14 -18.29 -19.92 -5.38
C ASP A 14 -18.36 -20.13 -3.85
N VAL A 15 -18.30 -21.38 -3.39
CA VAL A 15 -18.29 -21.73 -1.96
C VAL A 15 -16.99 -21.28 -1.30
N ASP A 16 -15.85 -21.41 -1.98
CA ASP A 16 -14.55 -20.93 -1.47
C ASP A 16 -14.54 -19.41 -1.36
N ILE A 17 -15.11 -18.72 -2.34
CA ILE A 17 -15.23 -17.25 -2.35
C ILE A 17 -16.13 -16.76 -1.21
N GLU A 18 -17.29 -17.39 -0.99
CA GLU A 18 -18.18 -17.05 0.12
C GLU A 18 -17.51 -17.28 1.48
N ALA A 19 -16.79 -18.39 1.65
CA ALA A 19 -16.04 -18.69 2.86
C ALA A 19 -14.90 -17.69 3.12
N ALA A 20 -14.19 -17.27 2.06
CA ALA A 20 -13.16 -16.24 2.13
C ALA A 20 -13.76 -14.89 2.55
N HIS A 21 -14.89 -14.48 1.97
CA HIS A 21 -15.58 -13.25 2.36
C HIS A 21 -16.02 -13.26 3.83
N ALA A 22 -16.57 -14.37 4.32
CA ALA A 22 -16.94 -14.49 5.73
C ALA A 22 -15.71 -14.39 6.64
N THR A 23 -14.62 -15.07 6.27
CA THR A 23 -13.34 -15.02 6.99
C THR A 23 -12.73 -13.61 6.99
N ALA A 24 -12.80 -12.90 5.85
CA ALA A 24 -12.29 -11.54 5.73
C ALA A 24 -13.06 -10.58 6.65
N ASN A 25 -14.39 -10.73 6.74
CA ASN A 25 -15.21 -9.92 7.64
C ASN A 25 -14.88 -10.17 9.12
N GLU A 26 -14.71 -11.42 9.52
CA GLU A 26 -14.32 -11.78 10.89
C GLU A 26 -12.92 -11.27 11.23
N LEU A 27 -11.96 -11.44 10.31
CA LEU A 27 -10.61 -10.94 10.46
C LEU A 27 -10.61 -9.42 10.58
N ARG A 28 -11.32 -8.71 9.69
CA ARG A 28 -11.45 -7.24 9.72
C ARG A 28 -11.99 -6.76 11.06
N ALA A 29 -13.08 -7.35 11.54
CA ALA A 29 -13.66 -7.00 12.84
C ALA A 29 -12.66 -7.22 13.99
N PHE A 30 -11.89 -8.31 13.94
CA PHE A 30 -10.81 -8.55 14.90
C PHE A 30 -9.73 -7.45 14.81
N LEU A 31 -9.22 -7.13 13.62
CA LEU A 31 -8.19 -6.09 13.44
C LEU A 31 -8.66 -4.72 13.94
N GLU A 32 -9.88 -4.32 13.57
CA GLU A 32 -10.50 -3.06 14.00
C GLU A 32 -10.71 -3.00 15.52
N SER A 33 -11.10 -4.11 16.16
CA SER A 33 -11.20 -4.17 17.63
C SER A 33 -9.87 -3.97 18.37
N ARG A 34 -8.74 -4.20 17.69
CA ARG A 34 -7.39 -4.14 18.29
C ARG A 34 -6.67 -2.84 17.99
N GLU A 35 -6.75 -2.38 16.75
CA GLU A 35 -6.00 -1.22 16.27
C GLU A 35 -6.91 -0.07 15.79
N GLY A 36 -8.23 -0.24 15.79
CA GLY A 36 -9.20 0.76 15.33
C GLY A 36 -9.45 0.71 13.82
N THR A 37 -8.45 0.37 13.01
CA THR A 37 -8.60 0.16 11.55
C THR A 37 -7.78 -1.03 11.07
N SER A 38 -8.28 -1.72 10.04
CA SER A 38 -7.56 -2.77 9.30
C SER A 38 -6.21 -2.28 8.79
N LEU A 39 -6.16 -1.06 8.25
CA LEU A 39 -4.95 -0.46 7.71
C LEU A 39 -3.91 -0.16 8.80
N ARG A 40 -4.31 0.29 9.98
CA ARG A 40 -3.36 0.48 11.09
C ARG A 40 -2.76 -0.86 11.51
N ALA A 41 -3.58 -1.89 11.63
CA ALA A 41 -3.09 -3.24 11.94
C ALA A 41 -2.12 -3.75 10.87
N TRP A 42 -2.44 -3.51 9.59
CA TRP A 42 -1.58 -3.82 8.45
C TRP A 42 -0.19 -3.18 8.58
N LEU A 43 -0.16 -1.86 8.78
CA LEU A 43 1.09 -1.09 8.86
C LEU A 43 1.90 -1.40 10.13
N ARG A 44 1.23 -1.73 11.24
CA ARG A 44 1.87 -1.96 12.53
C ARG A 44 2.40 -3.37 12.73
N HIS A 45 1.69 -4.38 12.23
CA HIS A 45 1.95 -5.78 12.61
C HIS A 45 2.36 -6.68 11.45
N PHE A 46 1.92 -6.38 10.23
CA PHE A 46 2.03 -7.29 9.09
C PHE A 46 3.09 -6.85 8.08
N ASP A 47 2.85 -5.76 7.34
CA ASP A 47 3.66 -5.30 6.19
C ASP A 47 4.87 -4.45 6.62
N LEU A 48 5.66 -4.96 7.57
CA LEU A 48 6.79 -4.23 8.16
C LEU A 48 7.92 -3.95 7.15
N ASN A 49 8.00 -4.79 6.11
CA ASN A 49 8.98 -4.65 5.03
C ASN A 49 8.46 -3.74 3.89
N ASN A 50 7.17 -3.37 3.90
CA ASN A 50 6.48 -2.52 2.94
C ASN A 50 6.50 -3.05 1.49
N ASP A 51 6.45 -4.37 1.31
CA ASP A 51 6.36 -4.99 -0.02
C ASP A 51 4.91 -5.17 -0.53
N GLN A 52 3.92 -4.90 0.35
CA GLN A 52 2.48 -4.91 0.10
C GLN A 52 1.86 -6.31 0.03
N ARG A 53 2.59 -7.31 0.49
CA ARG A 53 2.17 -8.70 0.62
C ARG A 53 2.67 -9.23 1.96
N ILE A 54 2.01 -10.23 2.51
CA ILE A 54 2.41 -10.78 3.80
C ILE A 54 2.44 -12.29 3.71
N SER A 55 3.59 -12.86 4.07
CA SER A 55 3.73 -14.31 4.19
C SER A 55 2.94 -14.83 5.39
N LEU A 56 2.66 -16.15 5.42
CA LEU A 56 2.07 -16.80 6.59
C LEU A 56 2.88 -16.54 7.88
N ILE A 57 4.20 -16.38 7.78
CA ILE A 57 5.08 -16.10 8.92
C ILE A 57 4.79 -14.69 9.47
N GLU A 58 4.72 -13.67 8.60
CA GLU A 58 4.41 -12.30 8.99
C GLU A 58 2.99 -12.18 9.55
N PHE A 59 2.02 -12.81 8.87
CA PHE A 59 0.64 -12.88 9.34
C PHE A 59 0.54 -13.54 10.72
N SER A 60 1.13 -14.72 10.88
CA SER A 60 1.12 -15.45 12.16
C SER A 60 1.76 -14.64 13.30
N ARG A 61 2.87 -13.95 13.01
CA ARG A 61 3.53 -13.07 14.00
C ARG A 61 2.61 -11.93 14.41
N GLY A 62 2.02 -11.22 13.45
CA GLY A 62 1.14 -10.08 13.72
C GLY A 62 -0.13 -10.48 14.47
N MET A 63 -0.77 -11.59 14.07
CA MET A 63 -1.97 -12.12 14.75
C MET A 63 -1.67 -12.45 16.22
N ARG A 64 -0.52 -13.08 16.51
CA ARG A 64 -0.10 -13.36 17.88
C ARG A 64 0.22 -12.09 18.67
N ALA A 65 0.86 -11.10 18.05
CA ALA A 65 1.16 -9.81 18.69
C ALA A 65 -0.12 -9.08 19.12
N MET A 66 -1.21 -9.23 18.36
CA MET A 66 -2.55 -8.70 18.69
C MET A 66 -3.37 -9.62 19.61
N GLY A 67 -2.79 -10.72 20.10
CA GLY A 67 -3.44 -11.62 21.07
C GLY A 67 -4.49 -12.56 20.47
N PHE A 68 -4.44 -12.83 19.16
CA PHE A 68 -5.29 -13.84 18.53
C PHE A 68 -5.11 -15.21 19.20
N LYS A 69 -6.23 -15.91 19.45
CA LYS A 69 -6.24 -17.16 20.22
C LYS A 69 -6.34 -18.42 19.36
N GLY A 70 -6.76 -18.29 18.11
CA GLY A 70 -6.83 -19.41 17.16
C GLY A 70 -5.50 -19.70 16.49
N ASP A 71 -5.50 -20.66 15.58
CA ASP A 71 -4.39 -20.90 14.65
C ASP A 71 -4.48 -19.90 13.49
N PRO A 72 -3.48 -19.00 13.29
CA PRO A 72 -3.48 -18.07 12.16
C PRO A 72 -3.42 -18.76 10.80
N SER A 73 -3.01 -20.03 10.71
CA SER A 73 -2.94 -20.75 9.43
C SER A 73 -4.31 -20.97 8.78
N ASP A 74 -5.36 -21.11 9.59
CA ASP A 74 -6.74 -21.35 9.11
C ASP A 74 -7.31 -20.13 8.34
N PRO A 75 -7.41 -18.92 8.93
CA PRO A 75 -7.87 -17.76 8.18
C PRO A 75 -6.92 -17.41 7.03
N PHE A 76 -5.62 -17.68 7.15
CA PHE A 76 -4.68 -17.43 6.06
C PHE A 76 -5.01 -18.26 4.82
N ALA A 77 -5.16 -19.58 4.99
CA ALA A 77 -5.43 -20.50 3.89
C ALA A 77 -6.79 -20.24 3.23
N LYS A 78 -7.79 -19.76 3.99
CA LYS A 78 -9.12 -19.39 3.46
C LYS A 78 -9.10 -18.10 2.66
N LEU A 79 -8.17 -17.19 2.95
CA LEU A 79 -8.07 -15.89 2.27
C LEU A 79 -7.16 -15.94 1.04
N ASP A 80 -6.18 -16.86 1.00
CA ASP A 80 -5.23 -17.07 -0.10
C ASP A 80 -5.90 -17.84 -1.26
N LEU A 81 -6.90 -17.22 -1.88
CA LEU A 81 -7.72 -17.84 -2.93
C LEU A 81 -6.94 -18.12 -4.21
N ASP A 82 -5.88 -17.34 -4.49
CA ASP A 82 -5.02 -17.53 -5.66
C ASP A 82 -3.87 -18.53 -5.40
N GLY A 83 -3.72 -18.99 -4.16
CA GLY A 83 -2.70 -19.95 -3.75
C GLY A 83 -1.28 -19.40 -3.90
N SER A 84 -1.12 -18.08 -3.84
CA SER A 84 0.18 -17.41 -3.95
C SER A 84 1.08 -17.66 -2.75
N GLY A 85 0.49 -18.08 -1.61
CA GLY A 85 1.19 -18.22 -0.34
C GLY A 85 1.44 -16.88 0.36
N GLU A 86 0.80 -15.81 -0.13
CA GLU A 86 0.88 -14.45 0.40
C GLU A 86 -0.52 -13.85 0.50
N LEU A 87 -0.75 -12.97 1.47
CA LEU A 87 -1.96 -12.15 1.51
C LEU A 87 -1.65 -10.70 1.22
N SER A 88 -2.59 -10.02 0.61
CA SER A 88 -2.63 -8.58 0.41
C SER A 88 -3.70 -7.95 1.30
N LEU A 89 -3.60 -6.63 1.52
CA LEU A 89 -4.66 -5.91 2.23
C LEU A 89 -6.00 -6.02 1.50
N GLU A 90 -6.01 -6.19 0.18
CA GLU A 90 -7.24 -6.31 -0.62
C GLU A 90 -8.05 -7.57 -0.27
N GLU A 91 -7.38 -8.67 0.07
CA GLU A 91 -8.03 -9.93 0.49
C GLU A 91 -8.62 -9.85 1.91
N ILE A 92 -8.24 -8.84 2.69
CA ILE A 92 -8.73 -8.62 4.06
C ILE A 92 -9.78 -7.49 4.07
N ASP A 93 -9.45 -6.38 3.42
CA ASP A 93 -10.20 -5.13 3.39
C ASP A 93 -9.92 -4.38 2.08
N ASP A 94 -10.75 -4.68 1.07
CA ASP A 94 -10.72 -4.08 -0.26
C ASP A 94 -10.89 -2.55 -0.20
N VAL A 95 -11.77 -2.05 0.66
CA VAL A 95 -12.03 -0.61 0.82
C VAL A 95 -10.79 0.13 1.33
N GLN A 96 -10.20 -0.34 2.42
CA GLN A 96 -8.99 0.29 2.98
C GLN A 96 -7.76 0.05 2.09
N SER A 97 -7.69 -1.07 1.38
CA SER A 97 -6.66 -1.35 0.37
C SER A 97 -6.69 -0.31 -0.75
N VAL A 98 -7.86 -0.04 -1.32
CA VAL A 98 -8.04 0.96 -2.37
C VAL A 98 -7.68 2.35 -1.88
N LEU A 99 -8.15 2.75 -0.70
CA LEU A 99 -7.81 4.05 -0.12
C LEU A 99 -6.30 4.20 0.08
N TRP A 100 -5.66 3.19 0.68
CA TRP A 100 -4.22 3.20 0.94
C TRP A 100 -3.41 3.26 -0.36
N HIS A 101 -3.83 2.51 -1.37
CA HIS A 101 -3.22 2.57 -2.70
C HIS A 101 -3.29 3.97 -3.31
N ARG A 102 -4.48 4.59 -3.29
CA ARG A 102 -4.70 5.96 -3.82
C ARG A 102 -3.86 6.98 -3.07
N PHE A 103 -3.82 6.90 -1.74
CA PHE A 103 -3.04 7.80 -0.90
C PHE A 103 -1.55 7.70 -1.21
N ARG A 104 -0.98 6.49 -1.22
CA ARG A 104 0.43 6.29 -1.57
C ARG A 104 0.77 6.80 -2.97
N LEU A 105 -0.09 6.54 -3.95
CA LEU A 105 0.11 7.06 -5.31
C LEU A 105 0.04 8.58 -5.39
N TRP A 106 -0.84 9.21 -4.63
CA TRP A 106 -0.92 10.66 -4.52
C TRP A 106 0.35 11.23 -3.88
N CYS A 107 0.78 10.67 -2.74
CA CYS A 107 2.00 11.06 -2.03
C CYS A 107 3.23 11.07 -2.95
N VAL A 108 3.45 10.01 -3.73
CA VAL A 108 4.62 9.94 -4.64
C VAL A 108 4.52 10.87 -5.85
N ARG A 109 3.35 11.43 -6.15
CA ARG A 109 3.18 12.46 -7.19
C ARG A 109 3.40 13.87 -6.64
N VAL A 110 2.91 14.13 -5.43
CA VAL A 110 2.94 15.46 -4.81
C VAL A 110 4.29 15.76 -4.17
N PHE A 111 4.82 14.83 -3.38
CA PHE A 111 6.04 15.07 -2.59
C PHE A 111 7.28 14.49 -3.25
N GLN A 112 8.40 15.17 -3.07
CA GLN A 112 9.69 14.73 -3.59
C GLN A 112 10.22 13.52 -2.82
N ASN A 113 10.12 13.56 -1.49
CA ASN A 113 10.58 12.55 -0.54
C ASN A 113 9.80 12.69 0.79
N MET A 114 10.07 11.84 1.78
CA MET A 114 9.34 11.90 3.06
C MET A 114 9.59 13.20 3.85
N GLN A 115 10.76 13.81 3.76
CA GLN A 115 11.08 15.07 4.47
C GLN A 115 10.30 16.24 3.85
N ASP A 116 10.23 16.27 2.53
CA ASP A 116 9.39 17.23 1.81
C ASP A 116 7.90 17.08 2.19
N MET A 117 7.42 15.83 2.34
CA MET A 117 6.07 15.56 2.84
C MET A 117 5.86 16.10 4.27
N LEU A 118 6.74 15.76 5.21
CA LEU A 118 6.64 16.20 6.61
C LEU A 118 6.71 17.72 6.71
N LYS A 119 7.59 18.39 5.96
CA LYS A 119 7.70 19.84 5.92
C LYS A 119 6.46 20.53 5.34
N GLN A 120 5.90 20.00 4.26
CA GLN A 120 4.73 20.60 3.60
C GLN A 120 3.43 20.39 4.38
N LEU A 121 3.32 19.28 5.12
CA LEU A 121 2.17 18.96 5.96
C LEU A 121 2.30 19.54 7.37
N GLY A 122 3.45 19.37 8.00
CA GLY A 122 3.73 19.68 9.41
C GLY A 122 4.01 21.14 9.69
N VAL A 123 3.21 22.07 9.16
CA VAL A 123 3.34 23.50 9.51
C VAL A 123 2.90 23.74 10.96
N LEU A 124 3.73 23.32 11.92
CA LEU A 124 3.90 24.06 13.15
C LEU A 124 5.23 24.79 13.06
N PRO A 125 5.24 26.13 13.15
CA PRO A 125 6.47 26.81 13.49
C PRO A 125 6.97 26.17 14.78
N VAL A 126 8.28 25.92 14.85
CA VAL A 126 8.96 25.63 16.12
C VAL A 126 8.90 26.90 16.99
N GLN A 127 7.71 27.30 17.43
CA GLN A 127 7.58 28.18 18.59
C GLN A 127 7.76 27.29 19.79
N LYS A 128 9.04 27.14 20.18
CA LYS A 128 9.51 26.85 21.54
C LYS A 128 8.41 26.25 22.43
N ARG A 129 8.02 24.99 22.18
CA ARG A 129 7.38 24.20 23.23
C ARG A 129 8.32 24.25 24.42
N SER A 130 7.76 24.36 25.62
CA SER A 130 8.51 24.45 26.88
C SER A 130 9.68 23.46 26.84
N VAL A 131 10.89 24.00 26.74
CA VAL A 131 12.13 23.25 26.57
C VAL A 131 12.21 22.16 27.65
N ILE A 132 11.68 22.44 28.84
CA ILE A 132 11.69 21.58 30.03
C ILE A 132 10.88 20.28 29.86
N ALA A 133 9.77 20.28 29.11
CA ALA A 133 8.97 19.06 28.89
C ALA A 133 9.63 18.10 27.88
N GLN A 134 10.51 18.61 27.01
CA GLN A 134 11.10 17.89 25.89
C GLN A 134 12.33 17.06 26.27
N TRP A 135 13.09 17.46 27.31
CA TRP A 135 14.26 16.69 27.77
C TRP A 135 13.88 15.37 28.48
N ASN A 136 12.64 15.27 28.99
CA ASN A 136 12.19 14.11 29.75
C ASN A 136 11.51 13.03 28.89
N SER A 137 11.21 13.29 27.61
CA SER A 137 10.56 12.31 26.73
C SER A 137 11.55 11.41 25.97
N GLY A 138 12.85 11.75 25.95
CA GLY A 138 13.83 11.03 25.14
C GLY A 138 13.64 11.19 23.62
N GLU A 139 12.77 12.11 23.20
CA GLU A 139 12.45 12.35 21.80
C GLU A 139 13.36 13.44 21.21
N ASP A 140 13.86 13.20 19.99
CA ASP A 140 14.73 14.17 19.29
C ASP A 140 13.95 15.45 18.96
N PRO A 141 14.32 16.62 19.50
CA PRO A 141 13.64 17.88 19.24
C PRO A 141 13.65 18.32 17.78
N THR A 142 14.52 17.73 16.95
CA THR A 142 14.80 18.17 15.58
C THR A 142 14.05 17.38 14.52
N GLU A 143 13.46 16.24 14.88
CA GLU A 143 12.75 15.39 13.91
C GLU A 143 11.42 16.04 13.53
N GLU A 144 11.14 16.20 12.24
CA GLU A 144 9.86 16.75 11.78
C GLU A 144 8.70 15.78 12.08
N ARG A 145 7.57 16.30 12.58
CA ARG A 145 6.36 15.51 12.87
C ARG A 145 5.12 16.21 12.35
N VAL A 146 4.08 15.41 12.11
CA VAL A 146 2.77 15.90 11.68
C VAL A 146 1.72 15.36 12.65
N ASP A 147 0.94 16.24 13.27
CA ASP A 147 -0.23 15.88 14.06
C ASP A 147 -1.49 15.77 13.18
N GLN A 148 -2.61 15.35 13.78
CA GLN A 148 -3.84 15.10 13.04
C GLN A 148 -4.37 16.33 12.31
N THR A 149 -4.42 17.48 12.99
CA THR A 149 -4.95 18.73 12.43
C THR A 149 -4.14 19.15 11.20
N HIS A 150 -2.82 19.19 11.34
CA HIS A 150 -1.94 19.60 10.25
C HIS A 150 -1.92 18.59 9.11
N PHE A 151 -2.08 17.31 9.40
CA PHE A 151 -2.23 16.29 8.37
C PHE A 151 -3.50 16.51 7.54
N VAL A 152 -4.66 16.58 8.19
CA VAL A 152 -5.96 16.71 7.53
C VAL A 152 -6.02 17.98 6.69
N GLU A 153 -5.73 19.13 7.30
CA GLU A 153 -5.73 20.42 6.58
C GLU A 153 -4.65 20.45 5.48
N GLY A 154 -3.49 19.86 5.75
CA GLY A 154 -2.36 19.83 4.84
C GLY A 154 -2.65 19.03 3.58
N ILE A 155 -3.17 17.81 3.69
CA ILE A 155 -3.45 16.98 2.51
C ILE A 155 -4.61 17.57 1.69
N GLN A 156 -5.64 18.13 2.33
CA GLN A 156 -6.73 18.82 1.65
C GLN A 156 -6.24 20.05 0.87
N ARG A 157 -5.42 20.89 1.51
CA ARG A 157 -4.78 22.06 0.86
C ARG A 157 -3.90 21.66 -0.33
N LEU A 158 -3.27 20.48 -0.28
CA LEU A 158 -2.44 19.94 -1.34
C LEU A 158 -3.22 19.13 -2.39
N GLY A 159 -4.56 19.14 -2.32
CA GLY A 159 -5.44 18.58 -3.34
C GLY A 159 -5.79 17.10 -3.15
N TRP A 160 -5.67 16.55 -1.95
CA TRP A 160 -6.33 15.30 -1.60
C TRP A 160 -7.84 15.53 -1.50
N ALA A 161 -8.63 14.76 -2.24
CA ALA A 161 -10.08 14.93 -2.34
C ALA A 161 -10.85 13.60 -2.26
N GLU A 162 -10.20 12.51 -1.85
CA GLU A 162 -10.80 11.17 -1.74
C GLU A 162 -11.50 10.95 -0.38
N GLY A 163 -11.39 11.91 0.55
CA GLY A 163 -11.91 11.81 1.91
C GLY A 163 -11.08 10.91 2.83
N SER A 164 -11.68 10.53 3.97
CA SER A 164 -11.11 9.62 4.98
C SER A 164 -9.76 10.07 5.56
N GLU A 165 -9.55 11.38 5.64
CA GLU A 165 -8.29 12.00 6.10
C GLU A 165 -7.96 11.61 7.55
N GLU A 166 -8.96 11.60 8.43
CA GLU A 166 -8.78 11.20 9.83
C GLU A 166 -8.41 9.71 9.95
N MET A 167 -9.02 8.85 9.13
CA MET A 167 -8.73 7.42 9.13
C MET A 167 -7.31 7.14 8.62
N LEU A 168 -6.88 7.85 7.57
CA LEU A 168 -5.50 7.81 7.07
C LEU A 168 -4.53 8.26 8.15
N PHE A 169 -4.83 9.33 8.88
CA PHE A 169 -4.01 9.79 9.99
C PHE A 169 -3.89 8.73 11.08
N VAL A 170 -5.02 8.21 11.57
CA VAL A 170 -5.05 7.17 12.60
C VAL A 170 -4.25 5.95 12.16
N SER A 171 -4.32 5.58 10.88
CA SER A 171 -3.58 4.44 10.35
C SER A 171 -2.07 4.69 10.27
N LEU A 172 -1.64 5.92 10.02
CA LEU A 172 -0.22 6.31 10.01
C LEU A 172 0.34 6.51 11.43
N ASP A 173 -0.48 6.97 12.38
CA ASP A 173 -0.16 7.04 13.81
C ASP A 173 -0.26 5.65 14.47
N VAL A 174 0.57 4.72 13.98
CA VAL A 174 0.56 3.32 14.42
C VAL A 174 0.77 3.18 15.94
N GLU A 175 1.49 4.10 16.57
CA GLU A 175 1.74 4.09 18.01
C GLU A 175 0.66 4.81 18.83
N GLY A 176 -0.24 5.57 18.20
CA GLY A 176 -1.32 6.31 18.88
C GLY A 176 -0.82 7.50 19.69
N GLN A 177 0.26 8.14 19.22
CA GLN A 177 0.90 9.26 19.92
C GLN A 177 0.24 10.61 19.60
N GLY A 178 -0.71 10.64 18.66
CA GLY A 178 -1.33 11.85 18.12
C GLY A 178 -0.47 12.55 17.07
N TRP A 179 0.59 11.90 16.59
CA TRP A 179 1.49 12.39 15.55
C TRP A 179 2.25 11.23 14.91
N PHE A 180 2.74 11.43 13.68
CA PHE A 180 3.69 10.52 13.06
C PHE A 180 4.90 11.29 12.50
N GLY A 181 6.00 10.58 12.29
CA GLY A 181 7.25 11.13 11.79
C GLY A 181 7.90 10.26 10.72
N PRO A 182 9.21 10.43 10.46
CA PRO A 182 9.94 9.71 9.42
C PRO A 182 9.86 8.18 9.55
N LYS A 183 9.79 7.66 10.78
CA LYS A 183 9.74 6.21 11.04
C LYS A 183 8.53 5.54 10.39
N GLN A 184 7.37 6.20 10.43
CA GLN A 184 6.11 5.70 9.85
C GLN A 184 6.03 5.91 8.33
N LEU A 185 6.93 6.70 7.74
CA LEU A 185 6.94 7.01 6.31
C LEU A 185 8.01 6.25 5.51
N LYS A 186 8.65 5.22 6.08
CA LYS A 186 9.68 4.42 5.38
C LYS A 186 9.16 3.78 4.07
N TRP A 187 7.87 3.47 3.99
CA TRP A 187 7.23 2.99 2.77
C TRP A 187 7.35 3.96 1.60
N PHE A 188 7.48 5.27 1.86
CA PHE A 188 7.48 6.31 0.83
C PHE A 188 8.62 6.11 -0.17
N GLU A 189 9.84 5.87 0.31
CA GLU A 189 11.01 5.69 -0.56
C GLU A 189 10.90 4.43 -1.43
N ILE A 190 10.31 3.37 -0.87
CA ILE A 190 10.04 2.13 -1.59
C ILE A 190 9.01 2.38 -2.70
N GLU A 191 7.92 3.06 -2.37
CA GLU A 191 6.87 3.41 -3.33
C GLU A 191 7.38 4.38 -4.40
N LYS A 192 8.22 5.36 -4.04
CA LYS A 192 8.82 6.30 -5.01
C LYS A 192 9.70 5.56 -6.02
N LYS A 193 10.49 4.59 -5.58
CA LYS A 193 11.27 3.70 -6.46
C LYS A 193 10.36 2.82 -7.33
N ARG A 194 9.29 2.24 -6.76
CA ARG A 194 8.29 1.45 -7.50
C ARG A 194 7.61 2.30 -8.59
N HIS A 195 7.19 3.51 -8.25
CA HIS A 195 6.58 4.46 -9.17
C HIS A 195 7.52 4.83 -10.33
N LYS A 196 8.77 5.21 -10.04
CA LYS A 196 9.77 5.56 -11.06
C LYS A 196 10.04 4.41 -12.04
N ARG A 197 10.14 3.17 -11.53
CA ARG A 197 10.30 1.98 -12.38
C ARG A 197 9.08 1.77 -13.27
N LYS A 198 7.87 1.89 -12.71
CA LYS A 198 6.61 1.70 -13.45
C LYS A 198 6.43 2.77 -14.53
N THR A 199 6.73 4.03 -14.26
CA THR A 199 6.62 5.12 -15.26
C THR A 199 7.65 4.97 -16.38
N ALA A 200 8.90 4.62 -16.05
CA ALA A 200 9.93 4.35 -17.06
C ALA A 200 9.57 3.17 -17.97
N ALA A 201 9.05 2.07 -17.39
CA ALA A 201 8.60 0.90 -18.14
C ALA A 201 7.42 1.26 -19.07
N LYS A 202 6.43 2.01 -18.57
CA LYS A 202 5.30 2.50 -19.39
C LYS A 202 5.75 3.36 -20.56
N HIS A 203 6.67 4.30 -20.31
CA HIS A 203 7.22 5.16 -21.36
C HIS A 203 7.96 4.35 -22.43
N LYS A 204 8.79 3.38 -22.02
CA LYS A 204 9.50 2.48 -22.94
C LYS A 204 8.53 1.63 -23.78
N ALA A 205 7.51 1.05 -23.14
CA ALA A 205 6.49 0.25 -23.83
C ALA A 205 5.68 1.09 -24.83
N ALA A 206 5.33 2.33 -24.47
CA ALA A 206 4.65 3.26 -25.36
C ALA A 206 5.52 3.60 -26.60
N MET A 207 6.80 3.91 -26.40
CA MET A 207 7.75 4.15 -27.50
C MET A 207 7.87 2.94 -28.43
N GLU A 208 7.98 1.73 -27.86
CA GLU A 208 8.09 0.51 -28.65
C GLU A 208 6.80 0.20 -29.44
N SER A 209 5.64 0.41 -28.83
CA SER A 209 4.33 0.27 -29.49
C SER A 209 4.18 1.24 -30.67
N THR A 210 4.57 2.51 -30.48
CA THR A 210 4.56 3.52 -31.54
C THR A 210 5.50 3.13 -32.68
N ARG A 211 6.72 2.68 -32.38
CA ARG A 211 7.69 2.21 -33.38
C ARG A 211 7.13 1.03 -34.18
N ARG A 212 6.61 -0.02 -33.51
CA ARG A 212 6.00 -1.18 -34.18
C ARG A 212 4.83 -0.78 -35.08
N THR A 213 4.03 0.19 -34.66
CA THR A 213 2.91 0.71 -35.45
C THR A 213 3.40 1.45 -36.69
N GLN A 214 4.47 2.24 -36.56
CA GLN A 214 5.07 2.96 -37.68
C GLN A 214 5.73 2.00 -38.68
N ASP A 215 6.50 1.02 -38.20
CA ASP A 215 7.10 -0.02 -39.03
C ASP A 215 6.01 -0.77 -39.82
N ARG A 216 4.91 -1.17 -39.16
CA ARG A 216 3.78 -1.85 -39.83
C ARG A 216 3.14 -1.00 -40.94
N LYS A 217 3.08 0.33 -40.76
CA LYS A 217 2.59 1.24 -41.81
C LYS A 217 3.56 1.29 -43.00
N VAL A 218 4.86 1.39 -42.75
CA VAL A 218 5.90 1.40 -43.79
C VAL A 218 5.89 0.10 -44.59
N TYR A 219 5.87 -1.05 -43.91
CA TYR A 219 5.78 -2.36 -44.58
C TYR A 219 4.51 -2.50 -45.41
N ARG A 220 3.37 -1.96 -44.95
CA ARG A 220 2.11 -2.01 -45.70
C ARG A 220 2.18 -1.20 -46.99
N VAL A 221 2.78 0.00 -46.95
CA VAL A 221 2.95 0.83 -48.15
C VAL A 221 3.87 0.15 -49.15
N ALA A 222 5.03 -0.35 -48.71
CA ALA A 222 5.97 -1.07 -49.57
C ALA A 222 5.35 -2.32 -50.20
N LEU A 223 4.46 -3.03 -49.50
CA LEU A 223 3.73 -4.17 -50.04
C LEU A 223 2.64 -3.79 -51.05
N VAL A 224 2.11 -2.57 -51.06
CA VAL A 224 1.18 -2.13 -52.11
C VAL A 224 1.97 -1.82 -53.38
N ASP A 225 3.08 -1.09 -53.23
CA ASP A 225 3.94 -0.69 -54.34
C ASP A 225 4.53 -1.89 -55.11
N ILE A 226 4.77 -3.03 -54.45
CA ILE A 226 5.29 -4.26 -55.08
C ILE A 226 4.25 -5.00 -55.93
N TRP A 227 2.96 -4.84 -55.68
CA TRP A 227 1.89 -5.58 -56.38
C TRP A 227 1.20 -4.77 -57.48
N ASP A 228 1.51 -3.48 -57.56
CA ASP A 228 1.03 -2.56 -58.60
C ASP A 228 2.02 -2.41 -59.80
N GLU A 229 3.15 -3.14 -59.80
CA GLU A 229 4.09 -3.33 -60.93
C GLU A 229 3.89 -4.67 -61.65
#